data_AF-A0A401USU6-F1
#
_entry.id   AF-A0A401USU6-F1
#
_cell.length_a   1.000
_cell.length_b   1.000
_cell.length_c   1.000
_cell.angle_alpha   90.00
_cell.angle_beta   90.00
_cell.angle_gamma   90.00
#
_symmetry.space_group_name_H-M   'P 1'
#
loop_
_entity.id
_entity.type
_entity.pdbx_description
1 polymer ?
#
loop_
_entity_poly.entity_id
_entity_poly.type
_entity_poly.pdbx_seq_one_letter_code
_entity_poly.pdbx_strand_id
1 'polypeptide(L)'
;MRVVVKKDGTLGKVVIGNFDHKGKEMFHPVKFGSYYESDLQLLSEIEYAEANKQDYIDYIEKDFSWGTVIKTHTIGEYQIIEYTDSENTISFHPYINYIDTNYTFKSLEKAMTGVIIYKYDGANSRANEYLWKMIK
;
A
#
# COMPACT_ATOMS: atom_id res chain seq x y z
N MET A 1 1.29 8.11 10.52
CA MET A 1 1.69 6.84 9.85
C MET A 1 0.60 5.83 10.17
N ARG A 2 -0.02 5.18 9.17
CA ARG A 2 -0.98 4.09 9.44
C ARG A 2 -0.16 2.83 9.67
N VAL A 3 -0.13 2.35 10.91
CA VAL A 3 0.71 1.23 11.33
C VAL A 3 0.03 -0.08 10.93
N VAL A 4 0.79 -1.03 10.39
CA VAL A 4 0.32 -2.42 10.22
C VAL A 4 0.68 -3.20 11.49
N VAL A 5 -0.23 -4.03 11.95
CA VAL A 5 -0.04 -4.92 13.11
C VAL A 5 -0.56 -6.32 12.79
N LYS A 6 -0.12 -7.31 13.57
CA LYS A 6 -0.46 -8.71 13.40
C LYS A 6 -1.16 -9.24 14.65
N LYS A 7 -2.37 -9.76 14.47
CA LYS A 7 -3.20 -10.36 15.52
C LYS A 7 -3.59 -11.77 15.10
N ASP A 8 -3.27 -12.78 15.91
CA ASP A 8 -3.64 -14.19 15.65
C ASP A 8 -3.25 -14.66 14.23
N GLY A 9 -2.10 -14.21 13.72
CA GLY A 9 -1.64 -14.50 12.36
C GLY A 9 -2.29 -13.65 11.25
N THR A 10 -3.33 -12.87 11.58
CA THR A 10 -4.01 -11.96 10.66
C THR A 10 -3.35 -10.58 10.65
N LEU A 11 -3.06 -10.06 9.46
CA LEU A 11 -2.55 -8.70 9.30
C LEU A 11 -3.69 -7.70 9.23
N GLY A 12 -3.47 -6.51 9.77
CA GLY A 12 -4.42 -5.41 9.71
C GLY A 12 -3.75 -4.06 9.90
N LYS A 13 -4.47 -3.01 9.52
CA LYS A 13 -4.05 -1.63 9.76
C LYS A 13 -4.65 -1.12 11.06
N VAL A 14 -3.92 -0.25 11.74
CA VAL A 14 -4.44 0.57 12.83
C VAL A 14 -5.27 1.71 12.25
N VAL A 15 -6.51 1.84 12.70
CA VAL A 15 -7.40 2.95 12.39
C VAL A 15 -7.83 3.67 13.65
N ILE A 16 -8.22 4.94 13.52
CA ILE A 16 -8.74 5.73 14.64
C ILE A 16 -10.27 5.72 14.56
N GLY A 17 -10.93 5.34 15.66
CA GLY A 17 -12.37 5.42 15.80
C GLY A 17 -12.86 6.87 15.72
N ASN A 18 -14.06 7.08 15.16
CA ASN A 18 -14.64 8.39 14.93
C ASN A 18 -15.91 8.64 15.76
N PHE A 19 -16.63 7.59 16.15
CA PHE A 19 -17.92 7.67 16.84
C PHE A 19 -17.84 7.16 18.29
N ASP A 20 -18.33 5.96 18.57
CA ASP A 20 -18.40 5.38 19.91
C ASP A 20 -17.01 5.15 20.52
N HIS A 21 -16.01 4.97 19.67
CA HIS A 21 -14.61 4.80 20.03
C HIS A 21 -13.74 5.98 19.57
N LYS A 22 -14.31 7.19 19.53
CA LYS A 22 -13.62 8.39 19.05
C LYS A 22 -12.22 8.55 19.66
N GLY A 23 -11.22 8.62 18.78
CA GLY A 23 -9.82 8.82 19.16
C GLY A 23 -9.11 7.57 19.67
N LYS A 24 -9.79 6.42 19.77
CA LYS A 24 -9.18 5.14 20.15
C LYS A 24 -8.64 4.42 18.92
N GLU A 25 -7.54 3.70 19.12
CA GLU A 25 -6.93 2.87 18.08
C GLU A 25 -7.66 1.53 17.98
N MET A 26 -7.98 1.13 16.75
CA MET A 26 -8.73 -0.07 16.44
C MET A 26 -8.02 -0.90 15.38
N PHE A 27 -8.13 -2.21 15.47
CA PHE A 27 -7.59 -3.17 14.51
C PHE A 27 -8.58 -3.37 13.35
N HIS A 28 -8.14 -3.02 12.15
CA HIS A 28 -8.88 -3.26 10.91
C HIS A 28 -8.15 -4.31 10.06
N PRO A 29 -8.66 -5.55 9.96
CA PRO A 29 -7.98 -6.61 9.23
C PRO A 29 -7.85 -6.28 7.73
N VAL A 30 -6.84 -6.85 7.08
CA VAL A 30 -6.65 -6.75 5.63
C VAL A 30 -7.81 -7.43 4.90
N LYS A 31 -8.20 -6.91 3.72
CA LYS A 31 -9.39 -7.37 2.97
C LYS A 31 -10.71 -7.32 3.73
N PHE A 32 -10.76 -6.66 4.89
CA PHE A 32 -12.02 -6.37 5.56
C PHE A 32 -12.77 -5.35 4.70
N GLY A 33 -13.93 -5.77 4.18
CA GLY A 33 -14.72 -4.99 3.24
C GLY A 33 -15.35 -3.75 3.88
N SER A 34 -16.58 -3.42 3.49
CA SER A 34 -17.35 -2.41 4.23
C SER A 34 -17.51 -2.84 5.68
N TYR A 35 -17.37 -1.90 6.62
CA TYR A 35 -17.44 -2.17 8.05
C TYR A 35 -18.16 -1.06 8.81
N TYR A 36 -18.76 -1.43 9.94
CA TYR A 36 -19.11 -0.49 11.00
C TYR A 36 -17.99 -0.44 12.04
N GLU A 37 -17.83 0.70 12.70
CA GLU A 37 -16.83 0.86 13.77
C GLU A 37 -17.03 -0.18 14.88
N SER A 38 -18.27 -0.57 15.17
CA SER A 38 -18.62 -1.63 16.13
C SER A 38 -18.08 -3.01 15.78
N ASP A 39 -17.73 -3.25 14.52
CA ASP A 39 -17.18 -4.52 14.05
C ASP A 39 -15.66 -4.63 14.30
N LEU A 40 -15.01 -3.51 14.64
CA LEU A 40 -13.58 -3.45 14.89
C LEU A 40 -13.25 -3.69 16.36
N GLN A 41 -12.08 -4.28 16.60
CA GLN A 41 -11.58 -4.53 17.95
C GLN A 41 -10.67 -3.39 18.41
N LEU A 42 -10.81 -2.95 19.65
CA LEU A 42 -9.92 -1.98 20.26
C LEU A 42 -8.53 -2.59 20.45
N LEU A 43 -7.48 -1.89 19.99
CA LEU A 43 -6.10 -2.36 20.12
C LEU A 43 -5.65 -2.48 21.57
N SER A 44 -6.21 -1.67 22.47
CA SER A 44 -5.96 -1.75 23.91
C SER A 44 -6.54 -3.00 24.58
N GLU A 45 -7.44 -3.72 23.89
CA GLU A 45 -8.17 -4.88 24.43
C GLU A 45 -7.73 -6.20 23.80
N ILE A 46 -6.73 -6.17 22.92
CA ILE A 46 -6.24 -7.34 22.19
C ILE A 46 -4.72 -7.42 22.27
N GLU A 47 -4.20 -8.64 22.23
CA GLU A 47 -2.78 -8.86 22.01
C GLU A 47 -2.47 -8.77 20.51
N TYR A 48 -1.37 -8.09 20.18
CA TYR A 48 -0.89 -7.96 18.81
C TYR A 48 0.64 -7.83 18.79
N ALA A 49 1.22 -8.08 17.62
CA ALA A 49 2.62 -7.81 17.35
C ALA A 49 2.74 -6.66 16.33
N GLU A 50 3.80 -5.86 16.46
CA GLU A 50 4.18 -4.89 15.44
C GLU A 50 4.58 -5.60 14.15
N ALA A 51 4.17 -5.06 13.00
CA ALA A 51 4.53 -5.62 11.70
C ALA A 51 6.02 -5.38 11.39
N ASN A 52 6.69 -6.43 10.93
CA ASN A 52 8.01 -6.30 10.33
C ASN A 52 7.89 -5.91 8.83
N LYS A 53 9.02 -5.68 8.16
CA LYS A 53 9.04 -5.27 6.74
C LYS A 53 8.33 -6.26 5.81
N GLN A 54 8.42 -7.56 6.08
CA GLN A 54 7.74 -8.58 5.29
C GLN A 54 6.22 -8.53 5.54
N ASP A 55 5.79 -8.34 6.79
CA ASP A 55 4.37 -8.17 7.11
C ASP A 55 3.75 -6.96 6.39
N TYR A 56 4.48 -5.86 6.19
CA TYR A 56 4.01 -4.72 5.38
C TYR A 56 3.86 -5.07 3.90
N ILE A 57 4.80 -5.83 3.33
CA ILE A 57 4.72 -6.33 1.95
C ILE A 57 3.50 -7.25 1.81
N ASP A 58 3.38 -8.24 2.70
CA ASP A 58 2.26 -9.17 2.73
C ASP A 58 0.92 -8.43 2.89
N TYR A 59 0.89 -7.35 3.67
CA TYR A 59 -0.30 -6.51 3.83
C TYR A 59 -0.67 -5.84 2.51
N ILE A 60 0.25 -5.12 1.85
CA ILE A 60 -0.08 -4.41 0.61
C ILE A 60 -0.44 -5.37 -0.52
N GLU A 61 0.20 -6.55 -0.62
CA GLU A 61 -0.14 -7.58 -1.60
C GLU A 61 -1.55 -8.15 -1.35
N LYS A 62 -1.88 -8.42 -0.08
CA LYS A 62 -3.22 -8.89 0.29
C LYS A 62 -4.27 -7.80 0.12
N ASP A 63 -3.97 -6.53 0.40
CA ASP A 63 -4.92 -5.43 0.25
C ASP A 63 -5.16 -5.07 -1.23
N PHE A 64 -4.17 -5.34 -2.09
CA PHE A 64 -4.19 -5.02 -3.51
C PHE A 64 -5.44 -5.54 -4.23
N SER A 65 -6.21 -4.64 -4.83
CA SER A 65 -7.52 -4.94 -5.43
C SER A 65 -7.56 -4.78 -6.96
N TRP A 66 -6.50 -4.24 -7.58
CA TRP A 66 -6.47 -3.93 -9.01
C TRP A 66 -6.07 -5.10 -9.91
N GLY A 67 -5.74 -6.26 -9.36
CA GLY A 67 -5.43 -7.46 -10.12
C GLY A 67 -4.68 -8.52 -9.31
N THR A 68 -4.10 -9.48 -10.01
CA THR A 68 -3.31 -10.57 -9.40
C THR A 68 -1.87 -10.14 -9.27
N VAL A 69 -1.37 -10.07 -8.04
CA VAL A 69 0.04 -9.79 -7.75
C VAL A 69 0.93 -10.89 -8.36
N ILE A 70 1.90 -10.48 -9.16
CA ILE A 70 2.96 -11.36 -9.69
C ILE A 70 4.17 -11.31 -8.75
N LYS A 71 4.60 -10.09 -8.40
CA LYS A 71 5.80 -9.86 -7.60
C LYS A 71 5.82 -8.46 -7.00
N THR A 72 6.32 -8.33 -5.77
CA THR A 72 6.67 -7.03 -5.20
C THR A 72 8.18 -6.77 -5.29
N HIS A 73 8.56 -5.68 -5.95
CA HIS A 73 9.95 -5.22 -6.04
C HIS A 73 10.20 -4.19 -4.94
N THR A 74 11.22 -4.39 -4.10
CA THR A 74 11.54 -3.46 -2.99
C THR A 74 12.94 -2.89 -3.16
N ILE A 75 13.07 -1.56 -3.14
CA ILE A 75 14.36 -0.86 -3.16
C ILE A 75 14.31 0.30 -2.16
N GLY A 76 15.03 0.15 -1.04
CA GLY A 76 15.00 1.14 0.03
C GLY A 76 13.57 1.36 0.56
N GLU A 77 13.08 2.59 0.45
CA GLU A 77 11.72 2.99 0.85
C GLU A 77 10.65 2.73 -0.21
N TYR A 78 11.03 2.36 -1.43
CA TYR A 78 10.10 2.16 -2.55
C TYR A 78 9.70 0.70 -2.64
N GLN A 79 8.41 0.46 -2.87
CA GLN A 79 7.87 -0.84 -3.24
C GLN A 79 7.11 -0.68 -4.55
N ILE A 80 7.18 -1.67 -5.44
CA ILE A 80 6.45 -1.66 -6.71
C ILE A 80 5.79 -3.03 -6.86
N ILE A 81 4.47 -3.05 -6.82
CA ILE A 81 3.67 -4.25 -7.11
C ILE A 81 3.61 -4.39 -8.63
N GLU A 82 4.18 -5.48 -9.14
CA GLU A 82 3.95 -5.98 -10.49
C GLU A 82 2.74 -6.90 -10.45
N TYR A 83 1.74 -6.64 -11.30
CA TYR A 83 0.48 -7.36 -11.29
C TYR A 83 -0.09 -7.50 -12.71
N THR A 84 -0.95 -8.49 -12.87
CA THR A 84 -1.79 -8.65 -14.06
C THR A 84 -3.20 -8.18 -13.75
N ASP A 85 -3.76 -7.31 -14.60
CA ASP A 85 -5.16 -6.89 -14.51
C ASP A 85 -6.12 -7.89 -15.19
N SER A 86 -7.42 -7.57 -15.19
CA SER A 86 -8.47 -8.41 -15.80
C SER A 86 -8.34 -8.57 -17.31
N GLU A 87 -7.57 -7.70 -17.98
CA GLU A 87 -7.30 -7.75 -19.43
C GLU A 87 -6.00 -8.49 -19.73
N ASN A 88 -5.41 -9.16 -18.73
CA ASN A 88 -4.09 -9.80 -18.80
C ASN A 88 -2.94 -8.84 -19.14
N THR A 89 -3.10 -7.55 -18.85
CA THR A 89 -2.03 -6.57 -19.04
C THR A 89 -1.16 -6.50 -17.79
N ILE A 90 0.16 -6.59 -17.98
CA ILE A 90 1.13 -6.39 -16.89
C ILE A 90 1.26 -4.89 -16.62
N SER A 91 1.10 -4.51 -15.35
CA SER A 91 1.21 -3.15 -14.88
C SER A 91 2.00 -3.09 -13.57
N PHE A 92 2.50 -1.90 -13.24
CA PHE A 92 3.40 -1.66 -12.11
C PHE A 92 2.85 -0.53 -11.24
N HIS A 93 2.56 -0.83 -9.97
CA HIS A 93 1.96 0.09 -9.02
C HIS A 93 2.93 0.41 -7.87
N PRO A 94 3.44 1.65 -7.74
CA PRO A 94 4.37 2.02 -6.69
C PRO A 94 3.69 2.36 -5.37
N TYR A 95 4.41 2.08 -4.30
CA TYR A 95 4.18 2.52 -2.93
C TYR A 95 5.46 3.21 -2.42
N ILE A 96 5.30 4.19 -1.52
CA ILE A 96 6.41 4.83 -0.80
C ILE A 96 6.20 4.60 0.69
N ASN A 97 7.16 3.95 1.35
CA ASN A 97 7.02 3.53 2.75
C ASN A 97 5.69 2.78 2.99
N TYR A 98 5.35 1.87 2.08
CA TYR A 98 4.11 1.07 2.09
C TYR A 98 2.82 1.89 1.98
N ILE A 99 2.91 3.16 1.61
CA ILE A 99 1.75 4.02 1.33
C ILE A 99 1.53 4.07 -0.17
N ASP A 100 0.29 3.76 -0.55
CA ASP A 100 -0.20 3.78 -1.93
C ASP A 100 0.03 5.17 -2.57
N THR A 101 0.62 5.19 -3.76
CA THR A 101 0.83 6.42 -4.53
C THR A 101 -0.36 6.77 -5.43
N ASN A 102 -1.23 5.79 -5.72
CA ASN A 102 -2.33 5.83 -6.67
C ASN A 102 -1.87 6.11 -8.12
N TYR A 103 -0.70 5.58 -8.50
CA TYR A 103 -0.14 5.68 -9.85
C TYR A 103 0.13 4.31 -10.45
N THR A 104 -0.09 4.15 -11.75
CA THR A 104 0.21 2.90 -12.45
C THR A 104 1.05 3.17 -13.69
N PHE A 105 2.06 2.32 -13.89
CA PHE A 105 3.00 2.40 -15.01
C PHE A 105 2.99 1.10 -15.83
N LYS A 106 3.46 1.19 -17.08
CA LYS A 106 3.50 0.07 -18.03
C LYS A 106 4.87 -0.64 -18.12
N SER A 107 5.85 -0.22 -17.32
CA SER A 107 7.13 -0.94 -17.17
C SER A 107 7.73 -0.64 -15.79
N LEU A 108 8.62 -1.52 -15.33
CA LEU A 108 9.31 -1.39 -14.05
C LEU A 108 10.20 -0.14 -13.99
N GLU A 109 10.91 0.17 -15.08
CA GLU A 109 11.80 1.34 -15.16
C GLU A 109 11.00 2.64 -15.09
N LYS A 110 9.84 2.68 -15.76
CA LYS A 110 8.91 3.81 -15.69
C LYS A 110 8.34 3.98 -14.28
N ALA A 111 8.00 2.88 -13.61
CA ALA A 111 7.55 2.92 -12.22
C ALA A 111 8.65 3.43 -11.28
N MET A 112 9.89 2.99 -11.47
CA MET A 112 11.04 3.39 -10.66
C MET A 112 11.32 4.90 -10.77
N THR A 113 11.43 5.40 -12.00
CA THR A 113 11.65 6.83 -12.24
C THR A 113 10.44 7.66 -11.82
N GLY A 114 9.23 7.15 -12.10
CA GLY A 114 7.97 7.79 -11.74
C GLY A 114 7.78 7.95 -10.23
N VAL A 115 8.07 6.92 -9.44
CA VAL A 115 7.91 6.98 -7.98
C VAL A 115 8.91 7.93 -7.32
N ILE A 116 10.15 7.99 -7.82
CA ILE A 116 11.15 8.95 -7.35
C ILE A 116 10.66 10.38 -7.62
N ILE A 117 10.18 10.65 -8.83
CA ILE A 117 9.67 11.98 -9.21
C ILE A 117 8.43 12.33 -8.40
N TYR A 118 7.51 11.37 -8.20
CA TYR A 118 6.34 11.56 -7.34
C TYR A 118 6.74 11.99 -5.92
N LYS A 119 7.77 11.35 -5.33
CA LYS A 119 8.24 11.69 -3.98
C LYS A 119 8.71 13.15 -3.87
N TYR A 120 9.45 13.64 -4.87
CA TYR A 120 10.09 14.96 -4.80
C TYR A 120 9.21 16.09 -5.35
N ASP A 121 8.48 15.85 -6.43
CA ASP A 121 7.72 16.87 -7.15
C ASP A 121 6.19 16.73 -6.97
N GLY A 122 5.74 15.63 -6.37
CA GLY A 122 4.33 15.32 -6.16
C GLY A 122 3.62 14.74 -7.39
N ALA A 123 2.36 14.36 -7.17
CA ALA A 123 1.50 13.69 -8.16
C ALA A 123 1.35 14.46 -9.49
N ASN A 124 1.26 15.79 -9.43
CA ASN A 124 1.00 16.62 -10.61
C ASN A 124 2.24 16.89 -11.46
N SER A 125 3.41 16.36 -11.09
CA SER A 125 4.62 16.55 -11.87
C SER A 125 4.55 15.83 -13.21
N ARG A 126 5.00 16.53 -14.26
CA ARG A 126 5.24 15.95 -15.59
C ARG A 126 6.72 15.67 -15.84
N ALA A 127 7.58 15.83 -14.84
CA ALA A 127 9.03 15.66 -15.00
C ALA A 127 9.38 14.25 -15.49
N ASN A 128 8.60 13.23 -15.10
CA ASN A 128 8.77 11.85 -15.57
C ASN A 128 8.58 11.74 -17.09
N GLU A 129 7.56 12.39 -17.65
CA GLU A 129 7.30 12.40 -19.09
C GLU A 129 8.45 13.05 -19.86
N TYR A 130 8.98 14.18 -19.34
CA TYR A 130 10.10 14.86 -19.98
C TYR A 130 11.38 14.03 -19.91
N LEU A 131 11.70 13.43 -18.77
CA LEU A 131 12.86 12.55 -18.60
C LEU A 131 12.80 11.38 -19.60
N TRP A 132 11.63 10.75 -19.76
CA TRP A 132 11.44 9.67 -20.72
C TRP A 132 11.44 10.11 -22.18
N LYS A 133 11.18 11.39 -22.48
CA LYS A 133 11.40 11.97 -23.81
C LYS A 133 12.88 12.22 -24.11
N MET A 134 13.71 12.44 -23.09
CA MET A 134 15.14 12.71 -23.25
C MET A 134 16.01 11.46 -23.40
N ILE A 135 15.57 10.33 -22.82
CA ILE A 135 16.32 9.06 -22.84
C ILE A 135 15.90 8.20 -24.06
N LYS A 136 15.00 8.71 -24.90
CA LYS A 136 14.52 8.04 -26.13
C LYS A 136 15.22 8.52 -27.38
#